data_AF-A0A7C7EA33-F1
#
_entry.id   AF-A0A7C7EA33-F1
#
_cell.length_a   1.000
_cell.length_b   1.000
_cell.length_c   1.000
_cell.angle_alpha   90.00
_cell.angle_beta   90.00
_cell.angle_gamma   90.00
#
_symmetry.space_group_name_H-M   'P 1'
#
loop_
_entity.id
_entity.type
_entity.pdbx_description
1 polymer ?
#
loop_
_entity_poly.entity_id
_entity_poly.type
_entity_poly.pdbx_seq_one_letter_code
_entity_poly.pdbx_strand_id
1 'polypeptide(L)'
;MKKFLIPIFLIVALFLNGCNVNNIKTNKESLESIIPLVSRTKENPNEGNIKKINVSQLPEDKEESVTIEGVDYKVSYTLFDCSKLSPGFITYIPENMKTSINNFGDGSTTVRIETSKIINGQFLHDYDYIEITFLPRNVDKSYAIEKVKGLANKYKLKEEQKIFNWAIFQRNGVYGVIVLGEHEGRYFYIIIHSILESSDMFNPIAKNVIKEFIWVDTGTRL
;
A
#
# COMPACT_ATOMS: atom_id res chain seq x y z
N MET A 1 -57.69 -12.02 -39.48
CA MET A 1 -56.38 -11.65 -40.09
C MET A 1 -55.66 -10.78 -39.07
N LYS A 2 -54.44 -10.99 -38.59
CA LYS A 2 -53.31 -11.86 -38.92
C LYS A 2 -52.66 -12.34 -37.59
N LYS A 3 -52.07 -13.53 -37.68
CA LYS A 3 -51.29 -14.24 -36.66
C LYS A 3 -50.00 -13.50 -36.35
N PHE A 4 -49.49 -13.59 -35.12
CA PHE A 4 -48.04 -13.62 -34.88
C PHE A 4 -47.69 -14.69 -33.85
N LEU A 5 -46.85 -15.61 -34.32
CA LEU A 5 -46.27 -16.77 -33.66
C LEU A 5 -44.91 -16.37 -33.05
N ILE A 6 -44.69 -16.83 -31.82
CA ILE A 6 -43.48 -17.44 -31.20
C ILE A 6 -42.12 -17.25 -31.92
N PRO A 7 -41.01 -17.09 -31.16
CA PRO A 7 -39.99 -18.14 -31.20
C PRO A 7 -39.45 -18.55 -29.80
N ILE A 8 -39.74 -19.79 -29.43
CA ILE A 8 -38.89 -20.68 -28.65
C ILE A 8 -38.16 -21.50 -29.72
N PHE A 9 -36.85 -21.33 -29.87
CA PHE A 9 -36.01 -22.41 -30.40
C PHE A 9 -34.58 -22.29 -29.86
N LEU A 10 -34.22 -23.37 -29.18
CA LEU A 10 -32.95 -23.76 -28.62
C LEU A 10 -32.13 -24.40 -29.74
N ILE A 11 -30.90 -23.93 -30.03
CA ILE A 11 -29.90 -24.73 -30.76
C ILE A 11 -28.54 -24.55 -30.09
N VAL A 12 -28.18 -25.59 -29.33
CA VAL A 12 -26.82 -25.96 -28.99
C VAL A 12 -26.13 -26.44 -30.27
N ALA A 13 -24.98 -25.86 -30.61
CA ALA A 13 -24.05 -26.46 -31.56
C ALA A 13 -22.61 -26.20 -31.10
N LEU A 14 -22.02 -27.25 -30.52
CA LEU A 14 -20.60 -27.44 -30.34
C LEU A 14 -19.90 -27.41 -31.70
N PHE A 15 -18.91 -26.53 -31.85
CA PHE A 15 -17.81 -26.76 -32.79
C PHE A 15 -16.48 -26.64 -32.06
N LEU A 16 -16.01 -27.79 -31.60
CA LEU A 16 -14.59 -28.08 -31.50
C LEU A 16 -14.02 -28.01 -32.92
N ASN A 17 -13.04 -27.14 -33.13
CA ASN A 17 -12.00 -27.35 -34.14
C ASN A 17 -10.69 -26.87 -33.54
N GLY A 18 -9.90 -27.84 -33.08
CA GLY A 18 -8.48 -27.65 -32.86
C GLY A 18 -7.72 -27.79 -34.18
N CYS A 19 -6.76 -26.90 -34.38
CA CYS A 19 -5.51 -27.14 -35.09
C CYS A 19 -4.44 -26.42 -34.27
N ASN A 20 -3.66 -27.16 -33.48
CA ASN A 20 -2.41 -27.81 -33.84
C ASN A 20 -1.19 -26.85 -33.80
N VAL A 21 -0.41 -27.11 -32.76
CA VAL A 21 1.00 -26.81 -32.47
C VAL A 21 1.81 -26.09 -33.55
N ASN A 22 2.34 -24.92 -33.19
CA ASN A 22 3.70 -24.54 -33.56
C ASN A 22 4.51 -24.31 -32.28
N ASN A 23 5.44 -25.22 -32.05
CA ASN A 23 6.52 -25.11 -31.07
C ASN A 23 7.47 -24.01 -31.55
N ILE A 24 7.44 -22.83 -30.91
CA ILE A 24 8.54 -21.87 -31.00
C ILE A 24 9.20 -21.84 -29.62
N LYS A 25 10.34 -22.54 -29.53
CA LYS A 25 11.33 -22.34 -28.48
C LYS A 25 11.99 -20.98 -28.68
N THR A 26 12.43 -20.41 -27.55
CA THR A 26 13.32 -19.24 -27.37
C THR A 26 12.70 -17.90 -27.78
N ASN A 27 12.54 -16.91 -26.89
CA ASN A 27 13.52 -16.45 -25.93
C ASN A 27 12.85 -16.12 -24.58
N LYS A 28 13.40 -16.62 -23.47
CA LYS A 28 13.15 -16.05 -22.14
C LYS A 28 13.80 -14.66 -22.19
N GLU A 29 13.03 -13.64 -22.57
CA GLU A 29 13.40 -12.29 -22.18
C GLU A 29 13.40 -12.28 -20.66
N SER A 30 14.61 -12.17 -20.14
CA SER A 30 14.88 -11.88 -18.75
C SER A 30 14.04 -10.68 -18.36
N LEU A 31 13.08 -10.90 -17.46
CA LEU A 31 12.68 -9.87 -16.53
C LEU A 31 13.93 -9.50 -15.74
N GLU A 32 14.72 -8.58 -16.30
CA GLU A 32 15.70 -7.84 -15.54
C GLU A 32 14.94 -7.21 -14.38
N SER A 33 15.27 -7.68 -13.19
CA SER A 33 14.97 -7.03 -11.93
C SER A 33 15.38 -5.56 -12.05
N ILE A 34 14.43 -4.67 -12.32
CA ILE A 34 14.58 -3.22 -12.16
C ILE A 34 14.51 -2.92 -10.66
N ILE A 35 15.48 -3.45 -9.93
CA ILE A 35 15.87 -2.94 -8.62
C ILE A 35 17.34 -2.60 -8.85
N PRO A 36 17.75 -1.32 -8.77
CA PRO A 36 19.17 -1.03 -8.73
C PRO A 36 19.75 -1.83 -7.56
N LEU A 37 20.73 -2.68 -7.85
CA LEU A 37 21.51 -3.41 -6.88
C LEU A 37 22.22 -2.39 -5.99
N VAL A 38 21.54 -1.90 -4.96
CA VAL A 38 22.17 -1.17 -3.87
C VAL A 38 23.14 -2.17 -3.26
N SER A 39 24.42 -1.82 -3.34
CA SER A 39 25.51 -2.63 -2.83
C SER A 39 25.16 -3.10 -1.42
N ARG A 40 25.13 -4.43 -1.23
CA ARG A 40 25.13 -5.03 0.10
C ARG A 40 26.42 -4.61 0.79
N THR A 41 26.39 -3.48 1.49
CA THR A 41 27.32 -3.25 2.57
C THR A 41 26.99 -4.32 3.61
N LYS A 42 27.94 -5.23 3.83
CA LYS A 42 27.84 -6.24 4.89
C LYS A 42 27.67 -5.50 6.22
N GLU A 43 26.46 -5.48 6.75
CA GLU A 43 26.24 -5.11 8.14
C GLU A 43 26.72 -6.27 9.01
N ASN A 44 27.87 -6.03 9.63
CA ASN A 44 28.35 -6.82 10.77
C ASN A 44 27.31 -6.71 11.89
N PRO A 45 26.86 -7.82 12.51
CA PRO A 45 26.06 -7.77 13.71
C PRO A 45 26.97 -7.47 14.89
N ASN A 46 27.32 -6.21 15.08
CA ASN A 46 27.91 -5.73 16.33
C ASN A 46 26.89 -4.82 17.03
N GLU A 47 26.52 -5.24 18.23
CA GLU A 47 25.74 -4.51 19.22
C GLU A 47 26.28 -3.10 19.47
N GLY A 48 25.38 -2.16 19.76
CA GLY A 48 25.71 -0.94 20.49
C GLY A 48 25.80 0.35 19.67
N ASN A 49 24.67 0.80 19.12
CA ASN A 49 24.21 2.20 19.23
C ASN A 49 22.84 2.33 18.54
N ILE A 50 21.78 2.40 19.35
CA ILE A 50 20.45 2.80 18.89
C ILE A 50 20.58 4.24 18.39
N LYS A 51 20.69 4.44 17.07
CA LYS A 51 20.75 5.77 16.47
C LYS A 51 19.33 6.34 16.44
N LYS A 52 18.91 6.91 17.57
CA LYS A 52 17.67 7.69 17.64
C LYS A 52 17.71 8.77 16.56
N ILE A 53 16.68 8.84 15.72
CA ILE A 53 16.67 9.80 14.62
C ILE A 53 16.55 11.21 15.18
N ASN A 54 17.43 12.09 14.68
CA ASN A 54 17.29 13.52 14.90
C ASN A 54 16.40 14.11 13.81
N VAL A 55 15.10 14.18 14.08
CA VAL A 55 14.08 14.70 13.13
C VAL A 55 14.42 16.11 12.64
N SER A 56 15.04 16.94 13.48
CA SER A 56 15.43 18.32 13.12
C SER A 56 16.51 18.43 12.03
N GLN A 57 17.18 17.33 11.69
CA GLN A 57 18.19 17.30 10.63
C GLN A 57 17.64 16.83 9.29
N LEU A 58 16.38 16.39 9.25
CA LEU A 58 15.75 15.94 8.02
C LEU A 58 15.23 17.14 7.24
N PRO A 59 15.31 17.12 5.90
CA PRO A 59 14.75 18.19 5.09
C PRO A 59 13.23 18.26 5.32
N GLU A 60 12.72 19.48 5.51
CA GLU A 60 11.28 19.71 5.70
C GLU A 60 10.50 19.30 4.45
N ASP A 61 11.03 19.62 3.27
CA ASP A 61 10.44 19.28 1.98
C ASP A 61 11.44 18.59 1.05
N LYS A 62 10.93 17.77 0.14
CA LYS A 62 11.71 17.19 -0.96
C LYS A 62 10.84 16.93 -2.20
N GLU A 63 11.49 16.81 -3.35
CA GLU A 63 10.84 16.37 -4.59
C GLU A 63 11.37 15.00 -5.01
N GLU A 64 10.48 14.14 -5.49
CA GLU A 64 10.85 12.87 -6.13
C GLU A 64 10.12 12.70 -7.47
N SER A 65 10.75 11.99 -8.40
CA SER A 65 10.12 11.58 -9.65
C SER A 65 9.41 10.24 -9.48
N VAL A 66 8.15 10.18 -9.85
CA VAL A 66 7.31 8.97 -9.81
C VAL A 66 6.85 8.65 -11.22
N THR A 67 7.21 7.47 -11.71
CA THR A 67 6.77 6.99 -13.04
C THR A 67 5.37 6.38 -12.93
N ILE A 68 4.41 6.95 -13.66
CA ILE A 68 3.02 6.48 -13.75
C ILE A 68 2.74 6.23 -15.23
N GLU A 69 2.36 5.00 -15.58
CA GLU A 69 2.11 4.58 -16.97
C GLU A 69 3.25 4.93 -17.95
N GLY A 70 4.50 4.91 -17.47
CA GLY A 70 5.68 5.24 -18.27
C GLY A 70 5.96 6.74 -18.42
N VAL A 71 5.19 7.61 -17.76
CA VAL A 71 5.41 9.05 -17.71
C VAL A 71 5.95 9.44 -16.34
N ASP A 72 7.03 10.22 -16.31
CA ASP A 72 7.63 10.72 -15.08
C ASP A 72 6.91 11.98 -14.57
N TYR A 73 6.38 11.90 -13.36
CA TYR A 73 5.75 13.01 -12.65
C TYR A 73 6.62 13.44 -11.48
N LYS A 74 6.82 14.75 -11.31
CA LYS A 74 7.40 15.28 -10.08
C LYS A 74 6.34 15.36 -8.99
N VAL A 75 6.66 14.82 -7.83
CA VAL A 75 5.80 14.87 -6.63
C VAL A 75 6.59 15.54 -5.51
N SER A 76 6.01 16.61 -4.96
CA SER A 76 6.55 17.32 -3.79
C SER A 76 6.01 16.68 -2.51
N TYR A 77 6.91 16.44 -1.56
CA TYR A 77 6.60 15.83 -0.29
C TYR A 77 7.08 16.69 0.87
N THR A 78 6.27 16.74 1.94
CA THR A 78 6.61 17.38 3.21
C THR A 78 6.80 16.32 4.29
N LEU A 79 7.76 16.57 5.20
CA LEU A 79 8.04 15.74 6.36
C LEU A 79 6.84 15.73 7.29
N PHE A 80 6.30 14.55 7.52
CA PHE A 80 5.22 14.31 8.46
C PHE A 80 5.77 13.70 9.75
N ASP A 81 5.84 14.53 10.79
CA ASP A 81 6.40 14.17 12.09
C ASP A 81 5.35 13.58 13.05
N CYS A 82 5.38 12.26 13.20
CA CYS A 82 4.61 11.50 14.19
C CYS A 82 5.47 11.01 15.37
N SER A 83 6.60 11.67 15.66
CA SER A 83 7.53 11.27 16.73
C SER A 83 6.93 11.25 18.14
N LYS A 84 5.83 12.00 18.36
CA LYS A 84 5.10 12.03 19.63
C LYS A 84 4.14 10.85 19.82
N LEU A 85 3.91 10.04 18.79
CA LEU A 85 3.11 8.82 18.89
C LEU A 85 3.90 7.70 19.59
N SER A 86 3.21 6.60 19.88
CA SER A 86 3.83 5.42 20.49
C SER A 86 3.39 4.15 19.76
N PRO A 87 4.24 3.49 18.96
CA PRO A 87 5.57 3.94 18.56
C PRO A 87 5.51 5.23 17.71
N GLY A 88 6.56 6.04 17.84
CA GLY A 88 6.71 7.26 17.07
C GLY A 88 7.38 6.96 15.73
N PHE A 89 6.92 7.61 14.67
CA PHE A 89 7.47 7.45 13.34
C PHE A 89 7.54 8.80 12.62
N ILE A 90 8.24 8.82 11.51
CA ILE A 90 8.25 9.92 10.55
C ILE A 90 8.08 9.34 9.15
N THR A 91 7.55 10.14 8.24
CA THR A 91 7.54 9.83 6.80
C THR A 91 7.45 11.11 5.98
N TYR A 92 7.48 11.01 4.67
CA TYR A 92 7.21 12.09 3.74
C TYR A 92 5.87 11.87 3.06
N ILE A 93 4.98 12.86 3.15
CA ILE A 93 3.65 12.81 2.55
C ILE A 93 3.55 13.83 1.42
N PRO A 94 2.81 13.55 0.34
CA PRO A 94 2.57 14.55 -0.70
C PRO A 94 1.91 15.81 -0.15
N GLU A 95 2.36 16.98 -0.59
CA GLU A 95 1.83 18.29 -0.14
C GLU A 95 0.31 18.43 -0.38
N ASN A 96 -0.21 17.74 -1.39
CA ASN A 96 -1.62 17.74 -1.73
C ASN A 96 -2.44 16.70 -0.95
N MET A 97 -1.94 16.17 0.16
CA MET A 97 -2.67 15.25 1.05
C MET A 97 -2.97 15.89 2.41
N LYS A 98 -4.09 15.47 3.00
CA LYS A 98 -4.48 15.86 4.36
C LYS A 98 -4.19 14.73 5.32
N THR A 99 -3.87 15.09 6.56
CA THR A 99 -3.63 14.12 7.63
C THR A 99 -4.59 14.29 8.79
N SER A 100 -5.00 13.18 9.40
CA SER A 100 -5.69 13.18 10.69
C SER A 100 -5.13 12.10 11.61
N ILE A 101 -5.20 12.35 12.91
CA ILE A 101 -4.76 11.41 13.95
C ILE A 101 -5.91 11.23 14.94
N ASN A 102 -6.38 10.00 15.10
CA ASN A 102 -7.45 9.63 16.00
C ASN A 102 -6.92 8.68 17.07
N ASN A 103 -7.14 9.01 18.34
CA ASN A 103 -6.82 8.15 19.48
C ASN A 103 -8.12 7.57 20.04
N PHE A 104 -8.10 6.29 20.33
CA PHE A 104 -9.27 5.57 20.83
C PHE A 104 -9.09 5.19 22.29
N GLY A 105 -10.21 5.01 23.01
CA GLY A 105 -10.22 4.68 24.43
C GLY A 105 -9.61 3.31 24.77
N ASP A 106 -9.47 2.42 23.77
CA ASP A 106 -8.80 1.12 23.92
C ASP A 106 -7.27 1.21 23.80
N GLY A 107 -6.72 2.42 23.62
CA GLY A 107 -5.29 2.67 23.44
C GLY A 107 -4.80 2.49 22.01
N SER A 108 -5.69 2.23 21.05
CA SER A 108 -5.34 2.26 19.63
C SER A 108 -5.23 3.70 19.10
N THR A 109 -4.41 3.86 18.07
CA THR A 109 -4.20 5.14 17.38
C THR A 109 -4.24 4.89 15.89
N THR A 110 -4.99 5.71 15.16
CA THR A 110 -5.05 5.69 13.71
C THR A 110 -4.55 7.01 13.15
N VAL A 111 -3.60 6.93 12.24
CA VAL A 111 -3.14 8.03 11.40
C VAL A 111 -3.70 7.80 10.00
N ARG A 112 -4.38 8.80 9.46
CA ARG A 112 -4.96 8.75 8.12
C ARG A 112 -4.35 9.85 7.27
N ILE A 113 -3.83 9.48 6.10
CA ILE A 113 -3.28 10.36 5.08
C ILE A 113 -4.16 10.17 3.85
N GLU A 114 -4.86 11.21 3.41
CA GLU A 114 -5.86 11.10 2.36
C GLU A 114 -5.72 12.21 1.34
N THR A 115 -6.12 11.95 0.10
CA THR A 115 -6.03 12.95 -0.96
C THR A 115 -6.80 14.21 -0.59
N SER A 116 -6.13 15.36 -0.68
CA SER A 116 -6.81 16.64 -0.54
C SER A 116 -7.63 16.91 -1.80
N LYS A 117 -8.68 17.68 -1.60
CA LYS A 117 -9.85 17.68 -2.44
C LYS A 117 -10.05 19.07 -3.01
N ILE A 118 -9.26 19.46 -4.00
CA ILE A 118 -9.59 20.62 -4.86
C ILE A 118 -9.05 20.40 -6.28
N ILE A 119 -9.95 20.06 -7.21
CA ILE A 119 -9.84 20.40 -8.63
C ILE A 119 -11.10 21.20 -8.96
N ASN A 120 -10.95 22.44 -9.42
CA ASN A 120 -12.04 23.29 -9.90
C ASN A 120 -13.20 23.56 -8.90
N GLY A 121 -12.90 23.73 -7.61
CA GLY A 121 -13.87 24.25 -6.63
C GLY A 121 -15.04 23.33 -6.27
N GLN A 122 -14.99 22.05 -6.65
CA GLN A 122 -15.99 21.06 -6.26
C GLN A 122 -15.46 20.01 -5.30
N PHE A 123 -16.33 19.63 -4.37
CA PHE A 123 -16.04 18.69 -3.32
C PHE A 123 -16.22 17.20 -3.78
N LEU A 124 -15.18 16.50 -4.29
CA LEU A 124 -15.01 14.99 -4.19
C LEU A 124 -14.25 14.39 -2.96
N HIS A 125 -14.90 13.81 -1.92
CA HIS A 125 -14.27 13.40 -0.62
C HIS A 125 -14.15 11.88 -0.60
N ASP A 126 -13.02 11.37 -0.09
CA ASP A 126 -12.87 10.13 0.70
C ASP A 126 -12.58 8.79 -0.01
N TYR A 127 -11.85 8.77 -1.12
CA TYR A 127 -11.59 7.51 -1.81
C TYR A 127 -10.15 6.99 -1.70
N ASP A 128 -9.14 7.83 -1.87
CA ASP A 128 -7.75 7.37 -1.81
C ASP A 128 -7.11 7.75 -0.48
N TYR A 129 -6.66 6.75 0.26
CA TYR A 129 -6.05 6.98 1.56
C TYR A 129 -5.01 5.92 1.93
N ILE A 130 -4.10 6.34 2.80
CA ILE A 130 -3.23 5.50 3.59
C ILE A 130 -3.72 5.61 5.03
N GLU A 131 -4.06 4.48 5.64
CA GLU A 131 -4.45 4.42 7.05
C GLU A 131 -3.46 3.53 7.80
N ILE A 132 -2.76 4.11 8.77
CA ILE A 132 -1.83 3.41 9.66
C ILE A 132 -2.50 3.31 11.02
N THR A 133 -2.78 2.09 11.47
CA THR A 133 -3.42 1.86 12.78
C THR A 133 -2.52 1.03 13.67
N PHE A 134 -2.21 1.60 14.83
CA PHE A 134 -1.51 0.93 15.93
C PHE A 134 -2.52 0.28 16.86
N LEU A 135 -2.49 -1.05 16.95
CA LEU A 135 -3.38 -1.81 17.85
C LEU A 135 -3.01 -1.58 19.32
N PRO A 136 -3.91 -1.86 20.29
CA PRO A 136 -3.56 -1.82 21.71
C PRO A 136 -2.34 -2.70 22.03
N ARG A 137 -1.50 -2.29 22.99
CA ARG A 137 -0.21 -2.96 23.29
C ARG A 137 -0.32 -4.43 23.72
N ASN A 138 -1.46 -4.82 24.29
CA ASN A 138 -1.65 -6.16 24.86
C ASN A 138 -2.43 -7.10 23.94
N VAL A 139 -2.48 -6.78 22.65
CA VAL A 139 -3.09 -7.62 21.63
C VAL A 139 -2.13 -8.75 21.24
N ASP A 140 -2.62 -9.99 21.26
CA ASP A 140 -1.86 -11.11 20.73
C ASP A 140 -1.86 -11.14 19.19
N LYS A 141 -0.90 -11.88 18.62
CA LYS A 141 -0.71 -12.03 17.18
C LYS A 141 -1.96 -12.55 16.46
N SER A 142 -2.64 -13.51 17.07
CA SER A 142 -3.80 -14.17 16.46
C SER A 142 -4.95 -13.18 16.31
N TYR A 143 -5.21 -12.39 17.35
CA TYR A 143 -6.19 -11.30 17.29
C TYR A 143 -5.83 -10.27 16.22
N ALA A 144 -4.56 -9.84 16.14
CA ALA A 144 -4.12 -8.89 15.13
C ALA A 144 -4.35 -9.40 13.70
N ILE A 145 -4.02 -10.67 13.45
CA ILE A 145 -4.26 -11.33 12.17
C ILE A 145 -5.75 -11.42 11.87
N GLU A 146 -6.59 -11.86 12.81
CA GLU A 146 -8.04 -11.98 12.58
C GLU A 146 -8.70 -10.62 12.33
N LYS A 147 -8.28 -9.57 13.04
CA LYS A 147 -8.73 -8.19 12.78
C LYS A 147 -8.38 -7.75 11.35
N VAL A 148 -7.14 -7.97 10.93
CA VAL A 148 -6.68 -7.61 9.58
C VAL A 148 -7.35 -8.47 8.49
N LYS A 149 -7.60 -9.77 8.73
CA LYS A 149 -8.40 -10.62 7.83
C LYS A 149 -9.83 -10.12 7.69
N GLY A 150 -10.47 -9.72 8.80
CA GLY A 150 -11.82 -9.14 8.78
C GLY A 150 -11.89 -7.88 7.91
N LEU A 151 -10.89 -7.01 8.04
CA LEU A 151 -10.75 -5.81 7.20
C LEU A 151 -10.48 -6.18 5.73
N ALA A 152 -9.54 -7.09 5.45
CA ALA A 152 -9.27 -7.57 4.10
C ALA A 152 -10.54 -8.09 3.41
N ASN A 153 -11.36 -8.87 4.12
CA ASN A 153 -12.64 -9.36 3.63
C ASN A 153 -13.64 -8.23 3.34
N LYS A 154 -13.74 -7.23 4.23
CA LYS A 154 -14.57 -6.03 4.03
C LYS A 154 -14.19 -5.29 2.74
N TYR A 155 -12.90 -5.16 2.45
CA TYR A 155 -12.37 -4.52 1.25
C TYR A 155 -12.23 -5.47 0.04
N LYS A 156 -12.66 -6.74 0.16
CA LYS A 156 -12.54 -7.78 -0.87
C LYS A 156 -11.10 -8.01 -1.36
N LEU A 157 -10.11 -7.79 -0.50
CA LEU A 157 -8.69 -8.03 -0.76
C LEU A 157 -8.38 -9.52 -0.54
N LYS A 158 -8.08 -10.25 -1.61
CA LYS A 158 -7.98 -11.72 -1.60
C LYS A 158 -6.60 -12.25 -1.98
N GLU A 159 -5.80 -11.45 -2.67
CA GLU A 159 -4.53 -11.90 -3.21
C GLU A 159 -3.45 -11.95 -2.11
N GLU A 160 -2.66 -13.02 -2.12
CA GLU A 160 -1.59 -13.26 -1.13
C GLU A 160 -0.21 -12.91 -1.67
N GLN A 161 -0.09 -11.86 -2.49
CA GLN A 161 1.20 -11.47 -3.04
C GLN A 161 2.02 -10.71 -2.00
N LYS A 162 3.27 -11.13 -1.79
CA LYS A 162 4.18 -10.46 -0.86
C LYS A 162 4.79 -9.22 -1.50
N ILE A 163 4.28 -8.03 -1.14
CA ILE A 163 4.76 -6.72 -1.59
C ILE A 163 5.78 -6.16 -0.59
N PHE A 164 5.53 -6.35 0.71
CA PHE A 164 6.38 -5.86 1.78
C PHE A 164 7.07 -7.02 2.51
N ASN A 165 8.40 -6.97 2.61
CA ASN A 165 9.19 -8.08 3.17
C ASN A 165 9.00 -8.24 4.68
N TRP A 166 8.84 -7.11 5.39
CA TRP A 166 8.59 -7.00 6.81
C TRP A 166 7.17 -7.42 7.23
N ALA A 167 6.23 -7.53 6.28
CA ALA A 167 4.85 -7.85 6.60
C ALA A 167 4.70 -9.29 7.13
N ILE A 168 4.04 -9.40 8.28
CA ILE A 168 3.64 -10.65 8.92
C ILE A 168 2.46 -11.27 8.16
N PHE A 169 1.54 -10.43 7.71
CA PHE A 169 0.38 -10.78 6.91
C PHE A 169 0.13 -9.68 5.90
N GLN A 170 -0.32 -10.04 4.69
CA GLN A 170 -0.84 -9.07 3.74
C GLN A 170 -1.89 -9.66 2.81
N ARG A 171 -2.77 -8.78 2.34
CA ARG A 171 -3.75 -9.06 1.28
C ARG A 171 -3.81 -7.88 0.33
N ASN A 172 -3.91 -8.20 -0.95
CA ASN A 172 -3.99 -7.22 -2.02
C ASN A 172 -5.24 -7.45 -2.88
N GLY A 173 -5.53 -6.47 -3.70
CA GLY A 173 -6.53 -6.55 -4.75
C GLY A 173 -6.60 -5.23 -5.52
N VAL A 174 -7.58 -5.13 -6.41
CA VAL A 174 -7.77 -3.98 -7.30
C VAL A 174 -7.87 -2.65 -6.53
N TYR A 175 -8.54 -2.66 -5.36
CA TYR A 175 -8.81 -1.46 -4.58
C TYR A 175 -7.81 -1.22 -3.45
N GLY A 176 -6.65 -1.88 -3.50
CA GLY A 176 -5.52 -1.58 -2.62
C GLY A 176 -4.91 -2.77 -1.89
N VAL A 177 -4.27 -2.48 -0.76
CA VAL A 177 -3.44 -3.39 0.02
C VAL A 177 -3.71 -3.19 1.49
N ILE A 178 -3.75 -4.28 2.25
CA ILE A 178 -3.68 -4.24 3.70
C ILE A 178 -2.52 -5.11 4.19
N VAL A 179 -1.68 -4.55 5.05
CA VAL A 179 -0.48 -5.21 5.58
C VAL A 179 -0.45 -5.12 7.10
N LEU A 180 -0.01 -6.18 7.76
CA LEU A 180 0.21 -6.26 9.20
C LEU A 180 1.70 -6.32 9.48
N GLY A 181 2.18 -5.47 10.37
CA GLY A 181 3.52 -5.48 10.93
C GLY A 181 3.51 -5.50 12.45
N GLU A 182 4.70 -5.60 13.01
CA GLU A 182 4.96 -5.53 14.44
C GLU A 182 6.20 -4.67 14.63
N HIS A 183 6.15 -3.76 15.60
CA HIS A 183 7.29 -2.97 16.02
C HIS A 183 7.31 -2.89 17.54
N GLU A 184 8.44 -3.27 18.15
CA GLU A 184 8.62 -3.29 19.62
C GLU A 184 7.46 -3.99 20.37
N GLY A 185 7.01 -5.15 19.86
CA GLY A 185 5.92 -5.93 20.44
C GLY A 185 4.51 -5.35 20.26
N ARG A 186 4.37 -4.21 19.57
CA ARG A 186 3.08 -3.60 19.25
C ARG A 186 2.74 -3.86 17.78
N TYR A 187 1.60 -4.51 17.55
CA TYR A 187 1.08 -4.74 16.21
C TYR A 187 0.51 -3.45 15.59
N PHE A 188 0.76 -3.26 14.32
CA PHE A 188 0.16 -2.20 13.52
C PHE A 188 -0.25 -2.74 12.16
N TYR A 189 -1.25 -2.13 11.53
CA TYR A 189 -1.58 -2.41 10.15
C TYR A 189 -1.61 -1.13 9.32
N ILE A 190 -1.33 -1.29 8.02
CA ILE A 190 -1.43 -0.23 7.04
C ILE A 190 -2.43 -0.65 5.97
N ILE A 191 -3.40 0.21 5.68
CA ILE A 191 -4.30 0.09 4.53
C ILE A 191 -3.88 1.14 3.52
N ILE A 192 -3.57 0.72 2.31
CA ILE A 192 -3.53 1.59 1.13
C ILE A 192 -4.83 1.30 0.39
N HIS A 193 -5.73 2.27 0.31
CA HIS A 193 -6.98 2.14 -0.42
C HIS A 193 -7.00 3.14 -1.56
N SER A 194 -7.45 2.68 -2.73
CA SER A 194 -7.67 3.54 -3.89
C SER A 194 -8.98 3.20 -4.58
N ILE A 195 -9.61 4.19 -5.21
CA ILE A 195 -10.60 3.92 -6.26
C ILE A 195 -9.90 3.47 -7.54
N LEU A 196 -10.65 2.80 -8.41
CA LEU A 196 -10.10 2.19 -9.62
C LEU A 196 -9.47 3.26 -10.53
N GLU A 197 -10.17 4.37 -10.71
CA GLU A 197 -9.83 5.46 -11.63
C GLU A 197 -8.52 6.19 -11.27
N SER A 198 -8.13 6.19 -10.00
CA SER A 198 -6.92 6.86 -9.52
C SER A 198 -5.84 5.89 -9.06
N SER A 199 -6.11 4.58 -9.06
CA SER A 199 -5.23 3.55 -8.51
C SER A 199 -3.83 3.55 -9.13
N ASP A 200 -3.73 3.75 -10.44
CA ASP A 200 -2.45 3.77 -11.16
C ASP A 200 -1.58 4.96 -10.76
N MET A 201 -2.18 6.10 -10.41
CA MET A 201 -1.47 7.28 -9.92
C MET A 201 -1.20 7.19 -8.41
N PHE A 202 -2.19 6.78 -7.61
CA PHE A 202 -2.11 6.82 -6.15
C PHE A 202 -1.22 5.71 -5.59
N ASN A 203 -1.29 4.49 -6.12
CA ASN A 203 -0.57 3.35 -5.54
C ASN A 203 0.96 3.53 -5.55
N PRO A 204 1.60 4.04 -6.62
CA PRO A 204 3.03 4.37 -6.59
C PRO A 204 3.37 5.44 -5.53
N ILE A 205 2.56 6.49 -5.42
CA ILE A 205 2.74 7.56 -4.43
C ILE A 205 2.62 7.00 -3.01
N ALA A 206 1.61 6.19 -2.75
CA ALA A 206 1.41 5.56 -1.44
C ALA A 206 2.56 4.62 -1.07
N LYS A 207 3.09 3.86 -2.03
CA LYS A 207 4.29 3.03 -1.80
C LYS A 207 5.50 3.87 -1.40
N ASN A 208 5.69 5.05 -1.99
CA ASN A 208 6.77 5.95 -1.59
C ASN A 208 6.60 6.47 -0.15
N VAL A 209 5.38 6.81 0.27
CA VAL A 209 5.09 7.18 1.67
C VAL A 209 5.47 6.04 2.63
N ILE A 210 5.18 4.79 2.28
CA ILE A 210 5.56 3.64 3.12
C ILE A 210 7.07 3.38 3.10
N LYS A 211 7.73 3.53 1.96
CA LYS A 211 9.18 3.38 1.81
C LYS A 211 9.97 4.40 2.65
N GLU A 212 9.43 5.61 2.79
CA GLU A 212 10.01 6.69 3.57
C GLU A 212 9.62 6.64 5.05
N PHE A 213 8.85 5.63 5.46
CA PHE A 213 8.48 5.43 6.86
C PHE A 213 9.70 5.04 7.68
N ILE A 214 9.99 5.79 8.74
CA ILE A 214 11.10 5.51 9.65
C ILE A 214 10.62 5.53 11.10
N TRP A 215 10.97 4.49 11.83
CA TRP A 215 10.78 4.42 13.28
C TRP A 215 11.75 5.37 13.99
N VAL A 216 11.24 6.24 14.87
CA VAL A 216 12.06 7.28 15.52
C VAL A 216 12.98 6.71 16.60
N ASP A 217 12.53 5.65 17.27
CA ASP A 217 13.25 4.96 18.35
C ASP A 217 14.43 4.16 17.84
N THR A 218 14.28 3.42 16.74
CA THR A 218 15.33 2.55 16.18
C THR A 218 16.08 3.18 15.01
N GLY A 219 15.48 4.15 14.33
CA GLY A 219 15.97 4.71 13.07
C GLY A 219 15.84 3.77 11.87
N THR A 220 15.10 2.67 12.01
CA THR A 220 14.92 1.68 10.95
C THR A 220 13.75 2.05 10.05
N ARG A 221 13.94 1.83 8.74
CA ARG A 221 12.84 1.90 7.77
C ARG A 221 12.00 0.62 7.82
N LEU A 222 10.75 0.73 7.39
CA LEU A 222 9.92 -0.43 7.07
C LEU A 222 10.52 -1.21 5.89
#